data_AF-A0A4V6T549-F1
#
_entry.id   AF-A0A4V6T549-F1
#
_cell.length_a   1.000
_cell.length_b   1.000
_cell.length_c   1.000
_cell.angle_alpha   90.00
_cell.angle_beta   90.00
_cell.angle_gamma   90.00
#
_symmetry.space_group_name_H-M   'P 1'
#
loop_
_entity.id
_entity.type
_entity.pdbx_description
1 polymer ?
#
loop_
_entity_poly.entity_id
_entity_poly.type
_entity_poly.pdbx_seq_one_letter_code
_entity_poly.pdbx_strand_id
1 'polypeptide(L)'
;LPAFLYCMKLYDPAKSKSGLLRGPLLVCAFRALFTGTSSALGEKLSSKPGNAKLHDITRVTPELIAYVAAQVRFALCTQASWRAKDKSFNLIKFYYYILEIITVKSKENWRKNLLRFWNRYII
;
A
#
# COMPACT_ATOMS: atom_id res chain seq x y z
N LEU A 1 10.94 -7.25 6.35
CA LEU A 1 9.99 -6.52 5.46
C LEU A 1 10.71 -5.31 4.86
N PRO A 2 10.45 -4.91 3.60
CA PRO A 2 11.08 -3.74 2.98
C PRO A 2 10.84 -2.44 3.75
N ALA A 3 11.86 -1.57 3.78
CA ALA A 3 11.81 -0.30 4.53
C ALA A 3 10.71 0.66 4.04
N PHE A 4 10.40 0.67 2.73
CA PHE A 4 9.37 1.55 2.16
C PHE A 4 7.95 1.31 2.71
N LEU A 5 7.71 0.18 3.37
CA LEU A 5 6.44 -0.12 4.02
C LEU A 5 6.26 0.69 5.32
N TYR A 6 7.32 1.23 5.89
CA TYR A 6 7.31 1.85 7.21
C TYR A 6 7.24 3.38 7.13
N CYS A 7 6.39 3.97 7.96
CA CYS A 7 6.55 5.35 8.36
C CYS A 7 7.64 5.43 9.42
N MET A 8 8.84 5.88 9.04
CA MET A 8 10.00 5.90 9.95
C MET A 8 9.79 6.80 11.17
N LYS A 9 8.95 7.84 11.08
CA LYS A 9 8.56 8.68 12.23
C LYS A 9 7.79 7.92 13.30
N LEU A 10 7.11 6.83 12.92
CA LEU A 10 6.34 5.98 13.82
C LEU A 10 7.08 4.67 14.13
N TYR A 11 8.23 4.41 13.52
CA TYR A 11 8.93 3.15 13.69
C TYR A 11 9.50 3.05 15.11
N ASP A 12 9.32 1.88 15.72
CA ASP A 12 9.82 1.56 17.05
C ASP A 12 10.46 0.15 16.94
N PRO A 13 11.77 0.00 17.17
CA PRO A 13 12.46 -1.29 17.02
C PRO A 13 11.95 -2.34 18.01
N ALA A 14 11.41 -1.94 19.17
CA ALA A 14 10.79 -2.86 20.13
C ALA A 14 9.38 -3.29 19.70
N LYS A 15 8.75 -2.56 18.77
CA LYS A 15 7.40 -2.83 18.25
C LYS A 15 7.43 -2.93 16.73
N SER A 16 7.70 -4.13 16.23
CA SER A 16 7.85 -4.44 14.79
C SER A 16 6.72 -3.97 13.86
N LYS A 17 5.52 -3.67 14.38
CA LYS A 17 4.36 -3.16 13.60
C LYS A 17 4.18 -1.65 13.69
N SER A 18 5.02 -0.96 14.45
CA SER A 18 4.95 0.49 14.57
C SER A 18 5.39 1.12 13.25
N GLY A 19 4.53 1.98 12.70
CA GLY A 19 4.72 2.57 11.37
C GLY A 19 4.54 1.61 10.17
N LEU A 20 4.35 0.31 10.39
CA LEU A 20 4.21 -0.67 9.32
C LEU A 20 2.96 -0.42 8.46
N LEU A 21 3.08 -0.57 7.13
CA LEU A 21 2.08 -0.30 6.10
C LEU A 21 1.54 1.14 6.10
N ARG A 22 2.38 2.08 6.52
CA ARG A 22 2.10 3.53 6.52
C ARG A 22 3.23 4.35 5.89
N GLY A 23 4.12 3.71 5.14
CA GLY A 23 5.22 4.38 4.48
C GLY A 23 4.73 5.48 3.52
N PRO A 24 5.38 6.66 3.49
CA PRO A 24 4.97 7.76 2.61
C PRO A 24 4.91 7.36 1.13
N LEU A 25 5.90 6.61 0.64
CA LEU A 25 5.93 6.12 -0.74
C LEU A 25 4.73 5.22 -1.06
N LEU A 26 4.31 4.39 -0.09
CA LEU A 26 3.14 3.53 -0.23
C LEU A 26 1.85 4.35 -0.36
N VAL A 27 1.73 5.44 0.40
CA VAL A 27 0.58 6.37 0.32
C VAL A 27 0.56 7.09 -1.02
N CYS A 28 1.70 7.59 -1.49
CA CYS A 28 1.80 8.24 -2.80
C CYS A 28 1.42 7.29 -3.93
N ALA A 29 1.90 6.04 -3.90
CA ALA A 29 1.55 5.03 -4.91
C ALA A 29 0.05 4.69 -4.88
N PHE A 30 -0.55 4.54 -3.71
CA PHE A 30 -2.00 4.32 -3.59
C PHE A 30 -2.79 5.46 -4.25
N ARG A 31 -2.42 6.71 -3.96
CA ARG A 31 -3.08 7.89 -4.54
C ARG A 31 -2.89 7.96 -6.06
N ALA A 32 -1.68 7.67 -6.56
CA ALA A 32 -1.42 7.61 -7.99
C ALA A 32 -2.26 6.54 -8.69
N LEU A 33 -2.44 5.37 -8.08
CA LEU A 33 -3.18 4.24 -8.65
C LEU A 33 -4.70 4.43 -8.57
N PHE A 34 -5.24 5.00 -7.50
CA PHE A 34 -6.69 4.95 -7.22
C PHE A 34 -7.39 6.30 -7.32
N THR A 35 -6.76 7.40 -6.94
CA THR A 35 -7.41 8.72 -7.00
C THR A 35 -6.98 9.52 -8.22
N GLY A 36 -5.71 9.42 -8.63
CA GLY A 36 -5.16 10.08 -9.81
C GLY A 36 -3.74 10.61 -9.56
N THR A 37 -2.94 10.71 -10.62
CA THR A 37 -1.51 11.07 -10.55
C THR A 37 -1.25 12.42 -9.88
N SER A 38 -2.05 13.45 -10.18
CA SER A 38 -1.93 14.77 -9.54
C SER A 38 -2.16 14.71 -8.03
N SER A 39 -3.05 13.83 -7.57
CA SER A 39 -3.31 13.68 -6.14
C SER A 39 -2.13 13.08 -5.38
N ALA A 40 -1.17 12.40 -6.03
CA ALA A 40 -0.08 11.70 -5.36
C ALA A 40 0.78 12.64 -4.47
N LEU A 41 0.88 13.92 -4.85
CA LEU A 41 1.61 14.97 -4.12
C LEU A 41 0.71 15.85 -3.24
N GLY A 42 -0.61 15.60 -3.22
CA GLY A 42 -1.57 16.37 -2.42
C GLY A 42 -2.44 17.34 -3.23
N GLU A 43 -2.16 17.54 -4.50
CA GLU A 43 -2.87 18.50 -5.34
C GLU A 43 -4.08 17.84 -6.04
N LYS A 44 -5.30 18.30 -5.76
CA LYS A 44 -6.51 17.89 -6.51
C LYS A 44 -6.63 18.77 -7.76
N LEU A 45 -5.89 18.43 -8.82
CA LEU A 45 -5.92 19.17 -10.09
C LEU A 45 -6.61 18.42 -11.23
N SER A 46 -7.08 17.18 -11.01
CA SER A 46 -7.69 16.38 -12.09
C SER A 46 -9.21 16.49 -12.11
N SER A 47 -9.77 16.85 -13.27
CA SER A 47 -11.21 16.77 -13.58
C SER A 47 -11.68 15.36 -13.97
N LYS A 48 -10.75 14.43 -14.23
CA LYS A 48 -11.07 13.04 -14.55
C LYS A 48 -11.28 12.19 -13.30
N PRO A 49 -12.28 11.28 -13.28
CA PRO A 49 -12.49 10.36 -12.17
C PRO A 49 -11.29 9.41 -12.02
N GLY A 50 -10.83 9.20 -10.79
CA GLY A 50 -9.79 8.22 -10.49
C GLY A 50 -10.29 6.77 -10.55
N ASN A 51 -9.37 5.81 -10.61
CA ASN A 51 -9.71 4.38 -10.68
C ASN A 51 -10.60 3.89 -9.52
N ALA A 52 -10.50 4.47 -8.33
CA ALA A 52 -11.40 4.15 -7.22
C ALA A 52 -12.84 4.49 -7.57
N LYS A 53 -13.10 5.66 -8.17
CA LYS A 53 -14.43 6.06 -8.61
C LYS A 53 -14.90 5.25 -9.82
N LEU A 54 -13.99 4.88 -10.73
CA LEU A 54 -14.33 4.05 -11.90
C LEU A 54 -14.68 2.60 -11.53
N HIS A 55 -14.13 2.09 -10.43
CA HIS A 55 -14.36 0.72 -9.96
C HIS A 55 -15.22 0.65 -8.69
N ASP A 56 -15.93 1.73 -8.34
CA ASP A 56 -16.78 1.83 -7.15
C ASP A 56 -16.09 1.38 -5.84
N ILE A 57 -14.79 1.65 -5.74
CA ILE A 57 -13.99 1.36 -4.55
C ILE A 57 -14.31 2.43 -3.50
N THR A 58 -15.28 2.13 -2.65
CA THR A 58 -15.72 3.01 -1.55
C THR A 58 -14.93 2.81 -0.26
N ARG A 59 -14.17 1.70 -0.15
CA ARG A 59 -13.38 1.35 1.03
C ARG A 59 -12.09 0.63 0.67
N VAL A 60 -11.02 0.95 1.40
CA VAL A 60 -9.72 0.27 1.25
C VAL A 60 -9.82 -1.07 1.94
N THR A 61 -9.43 -2.12 1.22
CA THR A 61 -9.34 -3.48 1.75
C THR A 61 -7.88 -3.88 2.00
N PRO A 62 -7.62 -4.91 2.83
CA PRO A 62 -6.28 -5.48 3.00
C PRO A 62 -5.60 -5.88 1.68
N GLU A 63 -6.38 -6.39 0.73
CA GLU A 63 -5.94 -6.81 -0.60
C GLU A 63 -5.41 -5.62 -1.40
N LEU A 64 -6.12 -4.49 -1.37
CA LEU A 64 -5.65 -3.26 -2.03
C LEU A 64 -4.32 -2.77 -1.44
N ILE A 65 -4.16 -2.82 -0.11
CA ILE A 65 -2.89 -2.43 0.53
C ILE A 65 -1.75 -3.35 0.11
N ALA A 66 -1.99 -4.66 0.10
CA ALA A 66 -1.01 -5.66 -0.35
C ALA A 66 -0.65 -5.49 -1.83
N TYR A 67 -1.64 -5.16 -2.67
CA TYR A 67 -1.45 -4.89 -4.09
C TYR A 67 -0.56 -3.66 -4.31
N VAL A 68 -0.85 -2.54 -3.64
CA VAL A 68 0.00 -1.34 -3.76
C VAL A 68 1.42 -1.61 -3.25
N ALA A 69 1.59 -2.40 -2.18
CA ALA A 69 2.92 -2.79 -1.71
C ALA A 69 3.70 -3.56 -2.79
N ALA A 70 3.05 -4.50 -3.48
CA ALA A 70 3.66 -5.23 -4.59
C ALA A 70 4.00 -4.29 -5.76
N GLN A 71 3.12 -3.35 -6.10
CA GLN A 71 3.36 -2.34 -7.13
C GLN A 71 4.58 -1.46 -6.82
N VAL A 72 4.71 -0.98 -5.58
CA VAL A 72 5.88 -0.20 -5.16
C VAL A 72 7.15 -1.04 -5.22
N ARG A 73 7.11 -2.30 -4.76
CA ARG A 73 8.29 -3.19 -4.84
C ARG A 73 8.72 -3.46 -6.28
N PHE A 74 7.77 -3.58 -7.21
CA PHE A 74 8.08 -3.71 -8.63
C PHE A 74 8.68 -2.42 -9.19
N ALA A 75 8.09 -1.26 -8.89
CA ALA A 75 8.61 0.04 -9.35
C ALA A 75 10.03 0.35 -8.86
N LEU A 76 10.43 -0.21 -7.70
CA LEU A 76 11.76 -0.04 -7.12
C LEU A 76 12.79 -1.07 -7.62
N CYS A 77 12.43 -1.97 -8.53
CA CYS A 77 13.33 -3.02 -9.03
C CYS A 77 13.74 -2.80 -10.48
N THR A 78 14.77 -3.52 -10.91
CA THR A 78 15.31 -3.39 -12.28
C THR A 78 14.52 -4.20 -13.32
N GLN A 79 13.37 -4.78 -12.96
CA GLN A 79 12.57 -5.56 -13.91
C GLN A 79 11.86 -4.65 -14.89
N ALA A 80 12.03 -4.93 -16.18
CA ALA A 80 11.38 -4.16 -17.25
C ALA A 80 9.87 -4.45 -17.41
N SER A 81 9.37 -5.55 -16.85
CA SER A 81 7.96 -5.97 -16.99
C SER A 81 7.47 -6.69 -15.75
N TRP A 82 6.17 -6.57 -15.47
CA TRP A 82 5.52 -7.20 -14.33
C TRP A 82 5.60 -8.72 -14.42
N ARG A 83 6.35 -9.34 -13.51
CA ARG A 83 6.55 -10.80 -13.46
C ARG A 83 6.52 -11.30 -12.02
N ALA A 84 5.95 -12.48 -11.80
CA ALA A 84 5.82 -13.04 -10.46
C ALA A 84 7.16 -13.24 -9.71
N LYS A 85 8.25 -13.54 -10.43
CA LYS A 85 9.57 -13.81 -9.87
C LYS A 85 10.59 -12.81 -10.40
N ASP A 86 11.34 -12.21 -9.48
CA ASP A 86 12.43 -11.26 -9.69
C ASP A 86 13.70 -11.83 -9.06
N LYS A 87 14.46 -12.63 -9.83
CA LYS A 87 15.60 -13.41 -9.32
C LYS A 87 15.19 -14.24 -8.09
N SER A 88 15.63 -13.86 -6.89
CA SER A 88 15.30 -14.51 -5.61
C SER A 88 13.99 -14.02 -4.99
N PHE A 89 13.45 -12.89 -5.44
CA PHE A 89 12.22 -12.32 -4.90
C PHE A 89 10.98 -12.83 -5.65
N ASN A 90 9.88 -13.02 -4.93
CA ASN A 90 8.61 -13.45 -5.53
C ASN A 90 7.49 -12.48 -5.10
N LEU A 91 6.96 -11.73 -6.06
CA LEU A 91 5.93 -10.72 -5.87
C LEU A 91 4.61 -11.32 -5.37
N ILE A 92 4.24 -12.52 -5.84
CA ILE A 92 3.03 -13.22 -5.41
C ILE A 92 3.15 -13.62 -3.93
N LYS A 93 4.27 -14.24 -3.55
CA LYS A 93 4.54 -14.59 -2.14
C LYS A 93 4.59 -13.34 -1.26
N PHE A 94 5.16 -12.24 -1.76
CA PHE A 94 5.19 -10.98 -1.05
C PHE A 94 3.78 -10.42 -0.81
N TYR A 95 2.94 -10.39 -1.84
CA TYR A 95 1.54 -9.98 -1.73
C TYR A 95 0.79 -10.77 -0.65
N TYR A 96 0.83 -12.11 -0.73
CA TYR A 96 0.12 -12.95 0.24
C TYR A 96 0.71 -12.83 1.65
N TYR A 97 2.01 -12.62 1.79
CA TYR A 97 2.63 -12.39 3.10
C TYR A 97 2.17 -11.07 3.73
N ILE A 98 2.05 -9.99 2.94
CA ILE A 98 1.47 -8.73 3.43
C ILE A 98 0.00 -8.92 3.83
N LEU A 99 -0.77 -9.63 3.00
CA LEU A 99 -2.17 -9.91 3.29
C LEU A 99 -2.31 -10.71 4.60
N GLU A 100 -1.53 -11.76 4.77
CA GLU A 100 -1.48 -12.59 5.98
C GLU A 100 -1.09 -11.78 7.23
N ILE A 101 -0.15 -10.83 7.09
CA ILE A 101 0.19 -9.90 8.18
C ILE A 101 -1.04 -9.11 8.64
N ILE A 102 -1.86 -8.63 7.71
CA ILE A 102 -3.03 -7.81 8.02
C ILE A 102 -4.17 -8.67 8.57
N THR A 103 -4.47 -9.80 7.93
CA THR A 103 -5.69 -10.57 8.17
C THR A 103 -5.55 -11.61 9.27
N VAL A 104 -4.39 -12.26 9.39
CA VAL A 104 -4.16 -13.41 10.29
C VAL A 104 -3.23 -13.04 11.44
N LYS A 105 -2.06 -12.44 11.14
CA LYS A 105 -0.98 -12.26 12.15
C LYS A 105 -1.15 -11.00 13.00
N SER A 106 -2.24 -10.25 12.85
CA SER A 106 -2.45 -8.97 13.56
C SER A 106 -3.74 -8.92 14.35
N LYS A 107 -3.65 -8.30 15.54
CA LYS A 107 -4.80 -8.02 16.40
C LYS A 107 -5.83 -7.19 15.64
N GLU A 108 -7.10 -7.47 15.88
CA GLU A 108 -8.21 -6.79 15.20
C GLU A 108 -8.14 -5.26 15.35
N ASN A 109 -7.81 -4.75 16.53
CA ASN A 109 -7.68 -3.30 16.75
C ASN A 109 -6.58 -2.66 15.89
N TRP A 110 -5.46 -3.36 15.68
CA TRP A 110 -4.41 -2.87 14.79
C TRP A 110 -4.89 -2.83 13.34
N ARG A 111 -5.58 -3.89 12.89
CA ARG A 111 -6.18 -3.97 11.54
C ARG A 111 -7.22 -2.86 11.32
N LYS A 112 -8.15 -2.66 12.26
CA LYS A 112 -9.15 -1.58 12.22
C LYS A 112 -8.48 -0.21 12.15
N ASN A 113 -7.44 0.01 12.95
CA ASN A 113 -6.68 1.27 12.94
C ASN A 113 -5.92 1.50 11.62
N LEU A 114 -5.38 0.44 11.01
CA LEU A 114 -4.76 0.49 9.69
C LEU A 114 -5.78 0.84 8.60
N LEU A 115 -6.91 0.12 8.53
CA LEU A 115 -7.95 0.39 7.53
C LEU A 115 -8.56 1.78 7.70
N ARG A 116 -8.77 2.24 8.95
CA ARG A 116 -9.21 3.63 9.21
C ARG A 116 -8.20 4.66 8.70
N PHE A 117 -6.90 4.40 8.83
CA PHE A 117 -5.86 5.27 8.28
C PHE A 117 -6.00 5.38 6.75
N TRP A 118 -6.17 4.25 6.08
CA TRP A 118 -6.20 4.16 4.62
C TRP A 118 -7.49 4.70 3.98
N ASN A 119 -8.64 4.48 4.62
CA ASN A 119 -9.93 4.96 4.14
C ASN A 119 -10.03 6.49 4.03
N ARG A 120 -9.10 7.25 4.62
CA ARG A 120 -9.01 8.71 4.43
C ARG A 120 -8.48 9.13 3.07
N TYR A 121 -7.91 8.19 2.30
CA TYR A 121 -7.32 8.44 0.99
C TYR A 121 -8.19 7.97 -0.18
N ILE A 122 -9.30 7.29 0.10
CA ILE A 122 -10.37 7.09 -0.88
C ILE A 122 -11.26 8.33 -0.80
N ILE A 123 -11.58 8.89 -1.96
CA ILE A 123 -12.36 10.12 -2.13
C ILE A 123 -13.44 9.85 -3.16
#